data_AF-A0A1X7AQ29-F1
#
_entry.id   AF-A0A1X7AQ29-F1
#
_cell.length_a   1.000
_cell.length_b   1.000
_cell.length_c   1.000
_cell.angle_alpha   90.00
_cell.angle_beta   90.00
_cell.angle_gamma   90.00
#
_symmetry.space_group_name_H-M   'P 1'
#
loop_
_entity.id
_entity.type
_entity.pdbx_description
1 polymer ?
#
loop_
_entity_poly.entity_id
_entity_poly.type
_entity_poly.pdbx_seq_one_letter_code
_entity_poly.pdbx_strand_id
1 'polypeptide(L)'
;MNRNIFLRAALALLMVCSWSAHAVQQAYLMQNSGWMEPFYADSSSQFKPLVNAVISVTAGPQDQVLVAGFNQSLQGNPSPKLVYSGNRSGDYQSAVNQVTLARKPGRSSYADTDLNEAIRSTIINGFKGKPGIIWLFTNNKNSPDNSQDTARKNKEFYNLLHREKSISRVLAFPVGMSVQGRHYRSSGLMIYALAYGDEAGKYLTALQQSGQIGKVLNQAPARLKPLDAEPVRLIPQGVVGSDQISASLASDQQSLILNVDAGIDLPVAEIQAKMVNDFSPYVINQAAISAGIKGNGWNNALPVSLTNLNNLRPGESVDMAVRLPIPLGEIPSIWSLEALSSAGKQVTLPAVVSIQLSGQRLSVDPAFIQKLQRLFPGDPLPRVFTPPDEIKTSVAHIPVYLKISYPLFPLILIILLVLGLLAGAFFLAQNGGSKSYNLSVNGERRKLALGAFSSKDITFEGEVIATVKRGLGAPQVVSVEPENSVKVLR
;
A
#
# COMPACT_ATOMS: atom_id res chain seq x y z
N MET A 1 4.46 -9.64 39.90
CA MET A 1 5.01 -10.06 38.58
C MET A 1 4.01 -11.00 37.92
N ASN A 2 3.10 -10.47 37.11
CA ASN A 2 2.02 -11.25 36.48
C ASN A 2 2.46 -11.77 35.11
N ARG A 3 2.86 -13.04 35.07
CA ARG A 3 3.29 -13.81 33.88
C ARG A 3 2.20 -13.95 32.80
N ASN A 4 0.97 -13.52 33.09
CA ASN A 4 -0.19 -13.63 32.20
C ASN A 4 -0.45 -12.39 31.33
N ILE A 5 0.28 -11.28 31.53
CA ILE A 5 0.14 -10.08 30.70
C ILE A 5 0.91 -10.23 29.38
N PHE A 6 2.06 -10.92 29.41
CA PHE A 6 2.88 -11.15 28.22
C PHE A 6 2.25 -12.14 27.22
N LEU A 7 1.46 -13.12 27.67
CA LEU A 7 0.74 -14.02 26.75
C LEU A 7 -0.47 -13.35 26.07
N ARG A 8 -1.08 -12.33 26.69
CA ARG A 8 -2.19 -11.57 26.06
C ARG A 8 -1.67 -10.51 25.08
N ALA A 9 -0.48 -9.97 25.30
CA ALA A 9 0.18 -9.06 24.35
C ALA A 9 0.72 -9.79 23.11
N ALA A 10 1.15 -11.05 23.24
CA ALA A 10 1.60 -11.87 22.10
C ALA A 10 0.45 -12.31 21.18
N LEU A 11 -0.78 -12.43 21.68
CA LEU A 11 -1.95 -12.75 20.85
C LEU A 11 -2.52 -11.53 20.11
N ALA A 12 -2.24 -10.30 20.57
CA ALA A 12 -2.65 -9.08 19.90
C ALA A 12 -1.71 -8.69 18.73
N LEU A 13 -0.49 -9.24 18.69
CA LEU A 13 0.49 -9.00 17.63
C LEU A 13 0.35 -9.93 16.42
N LEU A 14 -0.59 -10.89 16.48
CA LEU A 14 -1.04 -11.70 15.33
C LEU A 14 -2.24 -11.10 14.60
N MET A 15 -2.71 -9.90 14.98
CA MET A 15 -3.50 -9.05 14.08
C MET A 15 -2.57 -8.41 13.05
N VAL A 16 -1.88 -9.25 12.27
CA VAL A 16 -1.60 -8.91 10.87
C VAL A 16 -2.93 -8.47 10.31
N CYS A 17 -2.97 -7.28 9.71
CA CYS A 17 -4.11 -6.74 8.98
C CYS A 17 -4.69 -7.82 8.06
N SER A 18 -5.59 -8.62 8.61
CA SER A 18 -6.56 -9.38 7.84
C SER A 18 -7.45 -8.26 7.36
N TRP A 19 -7.13 -7.68 6.20
CA TRP A 19 -8.15 -7.00 5.44
C TRP A 19 -9.30 -7.99 5.40
N SER A 20 -10.36 -7.71 6.15
CA SER A 20 -11.63 -8.40 5.95
C SER A 20 -12.01 -8.05 4.53
N ALA A 21 -11.55 -8.88 3.58
CA ALA A 21 -11.90 -8.77 2.19
C ALA A 21 -13.41 -8.90 2.18
N HIS A 22 -14.08 -7.77 2.05
CA HIS A 22 -15.53 -7.75 1.90
C HIS A 22 -15.81 -8.60 0.68
N ALA A 23 -16.71 -9.58 0.82
CA ALA A 23 -17.09 -10.45 -0.27
C ALA A 23 -17.59 -9.57 -1.43
N VAL A 24 -16.97 -9.71 -2.60
CA VAL A 24 -17.38 -9.01 -3.83
C VAL A 24 -18.03 -10.02 -4.75
N GLN A 25 -19.15 -9.65 -5.37
CA GLN A 25 -19.74 -10.49 -6.42
C GLN A 25 -18.97 -10.33 -7.73
N GLN A 26 -18.73 -11.45 -8.40
CA GLN A 26 -17.98 -11.52 -9.64
C GLN A 26 -18.77 -12.29 -10.69
N ALA A 27 -18.87 -11.74 -11.90
CA ALA A 27 -19.52 -12.37 -13.04
C ALA A 27 -18.49 -12.71 -14.11
N TYR A 28 -18.54 -13.93 -14.61
CA TYR A 28 -17.66 -14.44 -15.66
C TYR A 28 -18.52 -14.73 -16.89
N LEU A 29 -18.46 -13.79 -17.83
CA LEU A 29 -19.27 -13.76 -19.03
C LEU A 29 -18.45 -14.32 -20.20
N MET A 30 -18.88 -15.47 -20.72
CA MET A 30 -18.24 -16.12 -21.86
C MET A 30 -19.03 -15.78 -23.12
N GLN A 31 -18.40 -15.08 -24.08
CA GLN A 31 -19.06 -14.83 -25.35
C GLN A 31 -19.34 -16.18 -26.02
N ASN A 32 -20.56 -16.41 -26.48
CA ASN A 32 -20.95 -17.65 -27.13
C ASN A 32 -21.67 -17.42 -28.47
N SER A 33 -21.40 -16.29 -29.12
CA SER A 33 -21.81 -15.99 -30.50
C SER A 33 -20.99 -16.76 -31.54
N GLY A 34 -21.41 -16.70 -32.81
CA GLY A 34 -20.81 -17.51 -33.88
C GLY A 34 -19.32 -17.30 -34.10
N TRP A 35 -18.82 -16.07 -33.90
CA TRP A 35 -17.40 -15.79 -34.03
C TRP A 35 -16.51 -16.49 -32.99
N MET A 36 -17.12 -16.99 -31.91
CA MET A 36 -16.42 -17.78 -30.90
C MET A 36 -16.35 -19.26 -31.25
N GLU A 37 -16.94 -19.72 -32.37
CA GLU A 37 -16.97 -21.14 -32.77
C GLU A 37 -15.64 -21.90 -32.55
N PRO A 38 -14.48 -21.43 -33.05
CA PRO A 38 -13.22 -22.14 -32.87
C PRO A 38 -12.83 -22.34 -31.39
N PHE A 39 -13.18 -21.41 -30.49
CA PHE A 39 -12.87 -21.51 -29.06
C PHE A 39 -13.67 -22.60 -28.34
N TYR A 40 -14.84 -22.97 -28.87
CA TYR A 40 -15.69 -24.04 -28.32
C TYR A 40 -15.54 -25.36 -29.05
N ALA A 41 -15.25 -25.34 -30.36
CA ALA A 41 -15.23 -26.54 -31.20
C ALA A 41 -13.85 -27.20 -31.30
N ASP A 42 -12.76 -26.42 -31.20
CA ASP A 42 -11.41 -26.96 -31.25
C ASP A 42 -11.12 -27.77 -29.98
N SER A 43 -10.84 -29.07 -30.14
CA SER A 43 -10.54 -29.98 -29.03
C SER A 43 -9.30 -29.60 -28.22
N SER A 44 -8.39 -28.81 -28.81
CA SER A 44 -7.17 -28.32 -28.15
C SER A 44 -7.35 -26.97 -27.45
N SER A 45 -8.52 -26.33 -27.63
CA SER A 45 -8.83 -25.01 -27.09
C SER A 45 -8.65 -24.94 -25.57
N GLN A 46 -7.86 -23.97 -25.14
CA GLN A 46 -7.69 -23.65 -23.71
C GLN A 46 -8.73 -22.66 -23.19
N PHE A 47 -9.79 -22.35 -23.96
CA PHE A 47 -10.77 -21.33 -23.60
C PHE A 47 -11.46 -21.60 -22.25
N LYS A 48 -12.10 -22.77 -22.09
CA LYS A 48 -12.77 -23.16 -20.85
C LYS A 48 -11.80 -23.36 -19.67
N PRO A 49 -10.65 -24.04 -19.85
CA PRO A 49 -9.59 -24.08 -18.84
C PRO A 49 -9.15 -22.68 -18.37
N LEU A 50 -8.95 -21.74 -19.29
CA LEU A 50 -8.57 -20.37 -18.98
C LEU A 50 -9.64 -19.64 -18.16
N VAL A 51 -10.93 -19.76 -18.51
CA VAL A 51 -12.03 -19.20 -17.72
C VAL A 51 -12.01 -19.75 -16.29
N ASN A 52 -11.87 -21.07 -16.14
CA ASN A 52 -11.77 -21.72 -14.82
C ASN A 52 -10.57 -21.24 -14.01
N ALA A 53 -9.42 -21.04 -14.67
CA ALA A 53 -8.20 -20.54 -14.05
C ALA A 53 -8.35 -19.07 -13.61
N VAL A 54 -8.98 -18.22 -14.43
CA VAL A 54 -9.26 -16.84 -14.04
C VAL A 54 -10.20 -16.80 -12.83
N ILE A 55 -11.30 -17.57 -12.82
CA ILE A 55 -12.19 -17.68 -11.65
C ILE A 55 -11.39 -18.10 -10.40
N SER A 56 -10.51 -19.08 -10.53
CA SER A 56 -9.75 -19.64 -9.41
C SER A 56 -8.62 -18.74 -8.88
N VAL A 57 -8.27 -17.65 -9.55
CA VAL A 57 -7.28 -16.69 -9.00
C VAL A 57 -7.91 -15.34 -8.64
N THR A 58 -9.12 -15.05 -9.12
CA THR A 58 -9.76 -13.75 -8.89
C THR A 58 -10.90 -13.77 -7.88
N ALA A 59 -11.66 -14.87 -7.76
CA ALA A 59 -12.73 -14.97 -6.76
C ALA A 59 -12.18 -15.39 -5.38
N GLY A 60 -12.54 -14.68 -4.32
CA GLY A 60 -12.31 -15.12 -2.93
C GLY A 60 -13.22 -16.28 -2.53
N PRO A 61 -12.94 -16.98 -1.40
CA PRO A 61 -13.81 -18.06 -0.90
C PRO A 61 -15.25 -17.60 -0.58
N GLN A 62 -15.42 -16.34 -0.19
CA GLN A 62 -16.69 -15.74 0.18
C GLN A 62 -17.35 -14.97 -0.97
N ASP A 63 -16.67 -14.84 -2.11
CA ASP A 63 -17.20 -14.10 -3.26
C ASP A 63 -18.34 -14.89 -3.91
N GLN A 64 -19.42 -14.17 -4.26
CA GLN A 64 -20.47 -14.70 -5.10
C GLN A 64 -19.97 -14.76 -6.54
N VAL A 65 -20.02 -15.93 -7.15
CA VAL A 65 -19.60 -16.21 -8.53
C VAL A 65 -20.84 -16.43 -9.40
N LEU A 66 -20.91 -15.67 -10.49
CA LEU A 66 -21.88 -15.85 -11.57
C LEU A 66 -21.14 -16.32 -12.82
N VAL A 67 -21.62 -17.38 -13.48
CA VAL A 67 -21.11 -17.79 -14.80
C VAL A 67 -22.26 -17.71 -15.79
N ALA A 68 -22.02 -17.07 -16.93
CA ALA A 68 -23.03 -16.92 -17.98
C ALA A 68 -22.42 -16.96 -19.38
N GLY A 69 -23.17 -17.52 -20.33
CA GLY A 69 -22.91 -17.33 -21.76
C GLY A 69 -23.59 -16.04 -22.23
N PHE A 70 -22.94 -15.25 -23.07
CA PHE A 70 -23.53 -14.04 -23.63
C PHE A 70 -23.37 -13.90 -25.15
N ASN A 71 -24.41 -13.37 -25.76
CA ASN A 71 -24.59 -13.03 -27.17
C ASN A 71 -25.61 -11.87 -27.24
N GLN A 72 -26.35 -11.70 -28.34
CA GLN A 72 -27.48 -10.76 -28.41
C GLN A 72 -28.76 -11.37 -27.85
N SER A 73 -29.53 -10.64 -27.04
CA SER A 73 -30.86 -11.13 -26.67
C SER A 73 -31.78 -11.19 -27.89
N LEU A 74 -32.51 -12.31 -28.00
CA LEU A 74 -33.60 -12.50 -28.96
C LEU A 74 -34.82 -13.04 -28.21
N GLN A 75 -35.99 -12.93 -28.82
CA GLN A 75 -37.21 -13.53 -28.27
C GLN A 75 -37.00 -15.03 -28.04
N GLY A 76 -37.19 -15.48 -26.80
CA GLY A 76 -36.96 -16.88 -26.40
C GLY A 76 -35.49 -17.27 -26.17
N ASN A 77 -34.53 -16.36 -26.33
CA ASN A 77 -33.11 -16.57 -26.05
C ASN A 77 -32.52 -15.33 -25.33
N PRO A 78 -32.76 -15.17 -24.02
CA PRO A 78 -32.22 -14.05 -23.25
C PRO A 78 -30.71 -14.12 -23.09
N SER A 79 -30.05 -12.96 -23.06
CA SER A 79 -28.61 -12.81 -22.89
C SER A 79 -28.28 -11.71 -21.86
N PRO A 80 -27.29 -11.92 -20.96
CA PRO A 80 -26.56 -13.16 -20.71
C PRO A 80 -27.46 -14.26 -20.12
N LYS A 81 -27.20 -15.51 -20.51
CA LYS A 81 -27.84 -16.69 -19.95
C LYS A 81 -27.00 -17.23 -18.80
N LEU A 82 -27.47 -16.99 -17.57
CA LEU A 82 -26.85 -17.49 -16.35
C LEU A 82 -26.90 -19.03 -16.32
N VAL A 83 -25.75 -19.65 -16.11
CA VAL A 83 -25.60 -21.11 -15.95
C VAL A 83 -25.19 -21.49 -14.53
N TYR A 84 -24.64 -20.54 -13.76
CA TYR A 84 -24.29 -20.73 -12.36
C TYR A 84 -24.41 -19.45 -11.56
N SER A 85 -24.91 -19.58 -10.34
CA SER A 85 -24.84 -18.56 -9.30
C SER A 85 -24.64 -19.24 -7.95
N GLY A 86 -23.53 -18.95 -7.30
CA GLY A 86 -23.19 -19.52 -6.00
C GLY A 86 -21.80 -19.05 -5.56
N ASN A 87 -21.26 -19.63 -4.50
CA ASN A 87 -19.92 -19.26 -4.04
C ASN A 87 -18.84 -19.93 -4.90
N ARG A 88 -17.60 -19.45 -4.81
CA ARG A 88 -16.46 -20.07 -5.50
C ARG A 88 -16.28 -21.56 -5.17
N SER A 89 -16.61 -22.01 -3.96
CA SER A 89 -16.44 -23.41 -3.56
C SER A 89 -17.45 -24.39 -4.19
N GLY A 90 -18.46 -23.89 -4.91
CA GLY A 90 -19.41 -24.73 -5.62
C GLY A 90 -18.90 -25.19 -7.00
N ASP A 91 -19.74 -25.91 -7.73
CA ASP A 91 -19.38 -26.52 -9.02
C ASP A 91 -19.51 -25.55 -10.21
N TYR A 92 -18.77 -24.44 -10.15
CA TYR A 92 -18.70 -23.50 -11.27
C TYR A 92 -18.01 -24.11 -12.50
N GLN A 93 -17.15 -25.13 -12.30
CA GLN A 93 -16.39 -25.77 -13.37
C GLN A 93 -17.30 -26.53 -14.34
N SER A 94 -18.27 -27.29 -13.80
CA SER A 94 -19.32 -27.90 -14.62
C SER A 94 -20.13 -26.84 -15.38
N ALA A 95 -20.46 -25.73 -14.75
CA ALA A 95 -21.19 -24.65 -15.40
C ALA A 95 -20.42 -23.98 -16.55
N VAL A 96 -19.12 -23.74 -16.39
CA VAL A 96 -18.24 -23.27 -17.49
C VAL A 96 -18.28 -24.27 -18.65
N ASN A 97 -18.30 -25.58 -18.36
CA ASN A 97 -18.41 -26.62 -19.38
C ASN A 97 -19.78 -26.67 -20.07
N GLN A 98 -20.85 -26.27 -19.39
CA GLN A 98 -22.21 -26.19 -19.95
C GLN A 98 -22.42 -25.00 -20.88
N VAL A 99 -21.56 -23.97 -20.84
CA VAL A 99 -21.64 -22.89 -21.83
C VAL A 99 -21.26 -23.43 -23.21
N THR A 100 -22.20 -23.31 -24.15
CA THR A 100 -22.05 -23.71 -25.55
C THR A 100 -22.40 -22.56 -26.48
N LEU A 101 -22.03 -22.69 -27.77
CA LEU A 101 -22.42 -21.75 -28.81
C LEU A 101 -23.94 -21.58 -28.88
N ALA A 102 -24.39 -20.33 -28.96
CA ALA A 102 -25.79 -19.97 -29.10
C ALA A 102 -26.21 -19.88 -30.57
N ARG A 103 -27.39 -20.41 -30.88
CA ARG A 103 -28.02 -20.28 -32.21
C ARG A 103 -29.18 -19.30 -32.16
N LYS A 104 -29.48 -18.67 -33.29
CA LYS A 104 -30.68 -17.84 -33.43
C LYS A 104 -31.92 -18.75 -33.32
N PRO A 105 -32.97 -18.35 -32.58
CA PRO A 105 -34.18 -19.16 -32.45
C PRO A 105 -34.75 -19.57 -33.82
N GLY A 106 -35.05 -20.86 -33.98
CA GLY A 106 -35.59 -21.41 -35.23
C GLY A 106 -34.64 -21.40 -36.43
N ARG A 107 -33.34 -21.12 -36.26
CA ARG A 107 -32.35 -21.07 -37.35
C ARG A 107 -31.10 -21.91 -37.03
N SER A 108 -30.42 -22.36 -38.08
CA SER A 108 -29.11 -23.01 -37.96
C SER A 108 -27.97 -22.02 -37.75
N SER A 109 -28.16 -20.72 -38.03
CA SER A 109 -27.14 -19.70 -37.85
C SER A 109 -26.88 -19.37 -36.38
N TYR A 110 -25.63 -19.03 -36.07
CA TYR A 110 -25.23 -18.63 -34.73
C TYR A 110 -25.74 -17.23 -34.38
N ALA A 111 -25.90 -16.96 -33.08
CA ALA A 111 -26.25 -15.63 -32.56
C ALA A 111 -25.10 -14.62 -32.76
N ASP A 112 -25.44 -13.33 -32.83
CA ASP A 112 -24.47 -12.23 -32.86
C ASP A 112 -24.08 -11.79 -31.43
N THR A 113 -23.15 -10.85 -31.30
CA THR A 113 -22.64 -10.35 -30.01
C THR A 113 -23.26 -9.00 -29.64
N ASP A 114 -23.64 -8.81 -28.38
CA ASP A 114 -23.94 -7.49 -27.79
C ASP A 114 -23.23 -7.30 -26.45
N LEU A 115 -22.09 -6.61 -26.45
CA LEU A 115 -21.27 -6.39 -25.25
C LEU A 115 -21.92 -5.41 -24.26
N ASN A 116 -22.61 -4.38 -24.77
CA ASN A 116 -23.24 -3.35 -23.94
C ASN A 116 -24.41 -3.96 -23.15
N GLU A 117 -25.25 -4.75 -23.83
CA GLU A 117 -26.33 -5.50 -23.19
C GLU A 117 -25.77 -6.46 -22.13
N ALA A 118 -24.72 -7.24 -22.46
CA ALA A 118 -24.14 -8.20 -21.53
C ALA A 118 -23.71 -7.55 -20.21
N ILE A 119 -23.08 -6.38 -20.28
CA ILE A 119 -22.65 -5.62 -19.09
C ILE A 119 -23.87 -5.08 -18.32
N ARG A 120 -24.77 -4.37 -19.00
CA ARG A 120 -25.93 -3.73 -18.35
C ARG A 120 -26.85 -4.76 -17.68
N SER A 121 -27.16 -5.85 -18.38
CA SER A 121 -27.99 -6.94 -17.84
C SER A 121 -27.32 -7.62 -16.66
N THR A 122 -25.99 -7.77 -16.67
CA THR A 122 -25.26 -8.31 -15.52
C THR A 122 -25.33 -7.38 -14.31
N ILE A 123 -25.14 -6.06 -14.51
CA ILE A 123 -25.27 -5.07 -13.43
C ILE A 123 -26.68 -5.06 -12.84
N ILE A 124 -27.71 -5.04 -13.68
CA ILE A 124 -29.10 -4.91 -13.24
C ILE A 124 -29.62 -6.22 -12.65
N ASN A 125 -29.46 -7.34 -13.37
CA ASN A 125 -30.11 -8.61 -13.01
C ASN A 125 -29.20 -9.54 -12.20
N GLY A 126 -27.92 -9.64 -12.58
CA GLY A 126 -26.95 -10.50 -11.89
C GLY A 126 -26.55 -9.90 -10.54
N PHE A 127 -26.07 -8.67 -10.58
CA PHE A 127 -25.55 -7.92 -9.43
C PHE A 127 -26.62 -7.18 -8.63
N LYS A 128 -27.85 -7.08 -9.16
CA LYS A 128 -28.97 -6.36 -8.52
C LYS A 128 -28.59 -4.92 -8.15
N GLY A 129 -27.80 -4.26 -9.00
CA GLY A 129 -27.30 -2.90 -8.79
C GLY A 129 -26.24 -2.75 -7.70
N LYS A 130 -25.75 -3.84 -7.08
CA LYS A 130 -24.68 -3.78 -6.08
C LYS A 130 -23.29 -3.79 -6.75
N PRO A 131 -22.25 -3.28 -6.08
CA PRO A 131 -20.88 -3.33 -6.60
C PRO A 131 -20.43 -4.74 -6.98
N GLY A 132 -19.63 -4.89 -8.03
CA GLY A 132 -19.13 -6.19 -8.48
C GLY A 132 -18.15 -6.11 -9.65
N ILE A 133 -17.48 -7.21 -9.96
CA ILE A 133 -16.49 -7.30 -11.05
C ILE A 133 -17.03 -8.16 -12.19
N ILE A 134 -17.05 -7.61 -13.40
CA ILE A 134 -17.45 -8.35 -14.61
C ILE A 134 -16.18 -8.71 -15.39
N TRP A 135 -15.94 -10.01 -15.54
CA TRP A 135 -14.93 -10.59 -16.41
C TRP A 135 -15.59 -10.99 -17.73
N LEU A 136 -15.28 -10.29 -18.83
CA LEU A 136 -15.76 -10.65 -20.17
C LEU A 136 -14.68 -11.36 -20.97
N PHE A 137 -15.02 -12.51 -21.52
CA PHE A 137 -14.15 -13.28 -22.41
C PHE A 137 -14.72 -13.23 -23.83
N THR A 138 -14.02 -12.55 -24.73
CA THR A 138 -14.51 -12.21 -26.08
C THR A 138 -13.38 -12.27 -27.09
N ASN A 139 -13.68 -12.57 -28.34
CA ASN A 139 -12.70 -12.42 -29.42
C ASN A 139 -12.62 -10.98 -29.98
N ASN A 140 -13.42 -10.06 -29.43
CA ASN A 140 -13.44 -8.63 -29.75
C ASN A 140 -13.71 -8.31 -31.24
N LYS A 141 -14.30 -9.26 -31.98
CA LYS A 141 -14.71 -9.08 -33.38
C LYS A 141 -16.14 -8.58 -33.49
N ASN A 142 -16.35 -7.64 -34.41
CA ASN A 142 -17.68 -7.18 -34.78
C ASN A 142 -18.30 -8.13 -35.82
N SER A 143 -19.64 -8.24 -35.83
CA SER A 143 -20.34 -8.92 -36.92
C SER A 143 -20.01 -8.24 -38.27
N PRO A 144 -19.79 -9.00 -39.35
CA PRO A 144 -19.26 -8.49 -40.62
C PRO A 144 -20.24 -7.58 -41.36
N ASP A 145 -21.52 -7.61 -40.97
CA ASP A 145 -22.51 -6.63 -41.39
C ASP A 145 -22.37 -5.39 -40.49
N ASN A 146 -21.46 -4.50 -40.89
CA ASN A 146 -21.28 -3.13 -40.38
C ASN A 146 -22.51 -2.25 -40.67
N SER A 147 -23.69 -2.73 -40.30
CA SER A 147 -24.90 -1.91 -40.22
C SER A 147 -24.64 -0.71 -39.30
N GLN A 148 -25.34 0.39 -39.53
CA GLN A 148 -25.25 1.58 -38.66
C GLN A 148 -25.53 1.22 -37.20
N ASP A 149 -26.36 0.20 -36.95
CA ASP A 149 -26.66 -0.31 -35.62
C ASP A 149 -25.44 -0.96 -34.95
N THR A 150 -24.64 -1.74 -35.67
CA THR A 150 -23.38 -2.34 -35.14
C THR A 150 -22.38 -1.25 -34.73
N ALA A 151 -22.22 -0.23 -35.57
CA ALA A 151 -21.35 0.90 -35.28
C ALA A 151 -21.84 1.71 -34.06
N ARG A 152 -23.17 1.90 -33.92
CA ARG A 152 -23.78 2.54 -32.76
C ARG A 152 -23.53 1.74 -31.47
N LYS A 153 -23.80 0.44 -31.47
CA LYS A 153 -23.60 -0.44 -30.31
C LYS A 153 -22.14 -0.47 -29.83
N ASN A 154 -21.19 -0.47 -30.77
CA ASN A 154 -19.77 -0.39 -30.44
C ASN A 154 -19.42 0.95 -29.80
N LYS A 155 -19.93 2.06 -30.33
CA LYS A 155 -19.75 3.38 -29.74
C LYS A 155 -20.37 3.45 -28.33
N GLU A 156 -21.53 2.85 -28.11
CA GLU A 156 -22.17 2.77 -26.79
C GLU A 156 -21.33 1.98 -25.79
N PHE A 157 -20.80 0.83 -26.19
CA PHE A 157 -19.87 0.05 -25.38
C PHE A 157 -18.61 0.85 -25.01
N TYR A 158 -17.98 1.55 -25.97
CA TYR A 158 -16.81 2.37 -25.68
C TYR A 158 -17.12 3.55 -24.76
N ASN A 159 -18.26 4.21 -24.98
CA ASN A 159 -18.74 5.28 -24.11
C ASN A 159 -18.99 4.78 -22.69
N LEU A 160 -19.58 3.59 -22.54
CA LEU A 160 -19.78 2.96 -21.23
C LEU A 160 -18.43 2.77 -20.52
N LEU A 161 -17.43 2.20 -21.18
CA LEU A 161 -16.12 1.94 -20.56
C LEU A 161 -15.36 3.20 -20.14
N HIS A 162 -15.47 4.29 -20.90
CA HIS A 162 -14.72 5.52 -20.64
C HIS A 162 -15.46 6.53 -19.78
N ARG A 163 -16.77 6.69 -20.00
CA ARG A 163 -17.54 7.82 -19.46
C ARG A 163 -18.41 7.45 -18.27
N GLU A 164 -18.81 6.18 -18.13
CA GLU A 164 -19.70 5.77 -17.05
C GLU A 164 -18.96 5.82 -15.72
N LYS A 165 -19.38 6.74 -14.83
CA LYS A 165 -18.69 6.96 -13.55
C LYS A 165 -18.82 5.75 -12.63
N SER A 166 -19.94 5.05 -12.69
CA SER A 166 -20.17 3.87 -11.86
C SER A 166 -19.27 2.69 -12.22
N ILE A 167 -18.63 2.69 -13.39
CA ILE A 167 -17.55 1.74 -13.70
C ILE A 167 -16.24 2.39 -13.27
N SER A 168 -15.75 2.07 -12.07
CA SER A 168 -14.62 2.77 -11.45
C SER A 168 -13.27 2.37 -12.07
N ARG A 169 -13.15 1.13 -12.56
CA ARG A 169 -11.90 0.60 -13.13
C ARG A 169 -12.17 -0.36 -14.29
N VAL A 170 -11.33 -0.30 -15.32
CA VAL A 170 -11.39 -1.21 -16.47
C VAL A 170 -9.98 -1.64 -16.87
N LEU A 171 -9.75 -2.96 -16.88
CA LEU A 171 -8.52 -3.60 -17.36
C LEU A 171 -8.85 -4.48 -18.57
N ALA A 172 -7.93 -4.56 -19.53
CA ALA A 172 -8.04 -5.41 -20.70
C ALA A 172 -6.78 -6.26 -20.89
N PHE A 173 -6.95 -7.54 -21.22
CA PHE A 173 -5.88 -8.51 -21.37
C PHE A 173 -5.99 -9.18 -22.75
N PRO A 174 -5.15 -8.80 -23.72
CA PRO A 174 -5.10 -9.44 -25.03
C PRO A 174 -4.27 -10.73 -24.97
N VAL A 175 -4.91 -11.88 -24.85
CA VAL A 175 -4.28 -13.20 -24.64
C VAL A 175 -4.12 -13.93 -25.98
N GLY A 176 -2.96 -14.53 -26.20
CA GLY A 176 -2.72 -15.43 -27.34
C GLY A 176 -3.45 -16.75 -27.16
N MET A 177 -4.24 -17.14 -28.16
CA MET A 177 -4.95 -18.41 -28.18
C MET A 177 -5.26 -18.78 -29.64
N SER A 178 -4.38 -19.59 -30.23
CA SER A 178 -4.58 -20.12 -31.58
C SER A 178 -5.60 -21.25 -31.54
N VAL A 179 -6.71 -21.07 -32.24
CA VAL A 179 -7.80 -22.05 -32.33
C VAL A 179 -8.35 -22.10 -33.75
N GLN A 180 -8.73 -23.30 -34.18
CA GLN A 180 -9.27 -23.57 -35.50
C GLN A 180 -10.58 -24.35 -35.41
N GLY A 181 -11.65 -23.74 -35.91
CA GLY A 181 -12.97 -24.33 -36.02
C GLY A 181 -13.27 -24.73 -37.46
N ARG A 182 -14.51 -25.16 -37.70
CA ARG A 182 -14.97 -25.53 -39.04
C ARG A 182 -15.10 -24.31 -39.95
N HIS A 183 -15.49 -23.17 -39.39
CA HIS A 183 -15.83 -21.98 -40.17
C HIS A 183 -14.86 -20.81 -39.94
N TYR A 184 -14.28 -20.74 -38.73
CA TYR A 184 -13.44 -19.61 -38.36
C TYR A 184 -12.14 -20.07 -37.71
N ARG A 185 -11.18 -19.14 -37.68
CA ARG A 185 -9.91 -19.25 -36.95
C ARG A 185 -9.68 -18.00 -36.13
N SER A 186 -9.03 -18.14 -34.99
CA SER A 186 -8.59 -17.02 -34.16
C SER A 186 -7.20 -17.28 -33.61
N SER A 187 -6.45 -16.21 -33.37
CA SER A 187 -5.13 -16.25 -32.73
C SER A 187 -5.14 -15.58 -31.35
N GLY A 188 -6.23 -14.90 -31.00
CA GLY A 188 -6.31 -14.06 -29.83
C GLY A 188 -7.68 -14.06 -29.18
N LEU A 189 -7.66 -13.90 -27.86
CA LEU A 189 -8.81 -13.68 -27.00
C LEU A 189 -8.59 -12.39 -26.21
N MET A 190 -9.61 -11.55 -26.13
CA MET A 190 -9.61 -10.38 -25.25
C MET A 190 -10.38 -10.70 -23.97
N ILE A 191 -9.75 -10.43 -22.83
CA ILE A 191 -10.40 -10.53 -21.52
C ILE A 191 -10.51 -9.13 -20.93
N TYR A 192 -11.71 -8.71 -20.56
CA TYR A 192 -11.92 -7.44 -19.85
C TYR A 192 -12.28 -7.70 -18.39
N ALA A 193 -11.77 -6.90 -17.47
CA ALA A 193 -12.21 -6.85 -16.07
C ALA A 193 -12.77 -5.46 -15.79
N LEU A 194 -14.07 -5.36 -15.50
CA LEU A 194 -14.77 -4.11 -15.24
C LEU A 194 -15.25 -4.10 -13.80
N ALA A 195 -14.80 -3.12 -13.03
CA ALA A 195 -15.28 -2.91 -11.68
C ALA A 195 -16.46 -1.94 -11.67
N TYR A 196 -17.64 -2.42 -11.32
CA TYR A 196 -18.82 -1.60 -11.06
C TYR A 196 -18.87 -1.24 -9.57
N GLY A 197 -18.84 0.06 -9.26
CA GLY A 197 -18.73 0.62 -7.92
C GLY A 197 -17.29 0.78 -7.42
N ASP A 198 -17.08 1.68 -6.47
CA ASP A 198 -15.75 1.99 -5.92
C ASP A 198 -15.16 0.83 -5.12
N GLU A 199 -16.00 0.07 -4.40
CA GLU A 199 -15.59 -1.12 -3.65
C GLU A 199 -14.99 -2.19 -4.58
N ALA A 200 -15.66 -2.49 -5.68
CA ALA A 200 -15.14 -3.40 -6.70
C ALA A 200 -13.86 -2.85 -7.34
N GLY A 201 -13.74 -1.52 -7.49
CA GLY A 201 -12.55 -0.87 -8.04
C GLY A 201 -11.32 -1.03 -7.14
N LYS A 202 -11.51 -0.88 -5.83
CA LYS A 202 -10.49 -1.13 -4.81
C LYS A 202 -10.10 -2.61 -4.78
N TYR A 203 -11.09 -3.51 -4.84
CA TYR A 203 -10.84 -4.95 -4.87
C TYR A 203 -10.05 -5.38 -6.11
N LEU A 204 -10.43 -4.91 -7.30
CA LEU A 204 -9.71 -5.20 -8.55
C LEU A 204 -8.28 -4.63 -8.53
N THR A 205 -8.09 -3.44 -7.94
CA THR A 205 -6.75 -2.87 -7.72
C THR A 205 -5.91 -3.78 -6.83
N ALA A 206 -6.45 -4.25 -5.70
CA ALA A 206 -5.75 -5.16 -4.80
C ALA A 206 -5.41 -6.51 -5.45
N LEU A 207 -6.32 -7.08 -6.27
CA LEU A 207 -6.05 -8.29 -7.06
C LEU A 207 -4.90 -8.09 -8.05
N GLN A 208 -4.84 -6.93 -8.70
CA GLN A 208 -3.75 -6.60 -9.62
C GLN A 208 -2.42 -6.43 -8.88
N GLN A 209 -2.41 -5.67 -7.79
CA GLN A 209 -1.20 -5.35 -7.01
C GLN A 209 -0.62 -6.56 -6.29
N SER A 210 -1.47 -7.48 -5.81
CA SER A 210 -1.03 -8.73 -5.19
C SER A 210 -0.43 -9.75 -6.18
N GLY A 211 -0.49 -9.47 -7.48
CA GLY A 211 0.00 -10.38 -8.53
C GLY A 211 -0.87 -11.63 -8.73
N GLN A 212 -2.03 -11.73 -8.08
CA GLN A 212 -2.93 -12.89 -8.21
C GLN A 212 -3.40 -13.08 -9.65
N ILE A 213 -3.80 -11.99 -10.32
CA ILE A 213 -4.17 -12.01 -11.75
C ILE A 213 -3.00 -12.52 -12.60
N GLY A 214 -1.77 -12.09 -12.27
CA GLY A 214 -0.54 -12.44 -12.98
C GLY A 214 -0.18 -13.93 -12.97
N LYS A 215 -0.75 -14.72 -12.05
CA LYS A 215 -0.58 -16.19 -12.01
C LYS A 215 -1.17 -16.91 -13.22
N VAL A 216 -2.17 -16.29 -13.87
CA VAL A 216 -2.85 -16.85 -15.05
C VAL A 216 -2.69 -15.93 -16.25
N LEU A 217 -2.87 -14.62 -16.06
CA LEU A 217 -2.71 -13.61 -17.08
C LEU A 217 -1.34 -12.93 -16.90
N ASN A 218 -0.29 -13.61 -17.38
CA ASN A 218 1.12 -13.27 -17.16
C ASN A 218 1.63 -11.98 -17.86
N GLN A 219 0.74 -11.16 -18.38
CA GLN A 219 1.04 -9.95 -19.12
C GLN A 219 0.43 -8.74 -18.42
N ALA A 220 1.11 -7.60 -18.51
CA ALA A 220 0.55 -6.36 -17.99
C ALA A 220 -0.80 -6.05 -18.66
N PRO A 221 -1.86 -5.76 -17.89
CA PRO A 221 -3.13 -5.33 -18.47
C PRO A 221 -2.97 -3.99 -19.16
N ALA A 222 -3.72 -3.81 -20.25
CA ALA A 222 -4.05 -2.49 -20.74
C ALA A 222 -5.08 -1.86 -19.79
N ARG A 223 -4.69 -0.81 -19.07
CA ARG A 223 -5.57 -0.04 -18.19
C ARG A 223 -6.36 0.94 -19.04
N LEU A 224 -7.68 0.74 -19.13
CA LEU A 224 -8.56 1.65 -19.85
C LEU A 224 -9.15 2.74 -18.94
N LYS A 225 -9.27 2.43 -17.64
CA LYS A 225 -9.77 3.37 -16.63
C LYS A 225 -9.26 3.00 -15.23
N PRO A 226 -8.98 3.97 -14.34
CA PRO A 226 -8.86 5.42 -14.59
C PRO A 226 -7.59 5.77 -15.39
N LEU A 227 -7.66 6.84 -16.18
CA LEU A 227 -6.50 7.45 -16.85
C LEU A 227 -6.02 8.74 -16.16
N ASP A 228 -6.69 9.14 -15.08
CA ASP A 228 -6.41 10.32 -14.25
C ASP A 228 -5.83 9.97 -12.87
N ALA A 229 -5.48 8.70 -12.64
CA ALA A 229 -4.93 8.25 -11.35
C ALA A 229 -3.78 7.26 -11.54
N GLU A 230 -2.81 7.32 -10.62
CA GLU A 230 -1.61 6.49 -10.56
C GLU A 230 -0.89 6.36 -11.92
N PRO A 231 -0.50 7.49 -12.55
CA PRO A 231 0.17 7.50 -13.84
C PRO A 231 1.58 6.91 -13.80
N VAL A 232 2.27 7.11 -12.67
CA VAL A 232 3.69 6.81 -12.50
C VAL A 232 3.96 6.25 -11.11
N ARG A 233 5.10 5.58 -10.97
CA ARG A 233 5.64 5.16 -9.68
C ARG A 233 7.08 5.63 -9.53
N LEU A 234 7.50 5.92 -8.30
CA LEU A 234 8.89 6.27 -8.00
C LEU A 234 9.63 5.07 -7.43
N ILE A 235 10.84 4.84 -7.94
CA ILE A 235 11.79 3.85 -7.43
C ILE A 235 13.02 4.61 -6.90
N PRO A 236 13.22 4.73 -5.58
CA PRO A 236 14.38 5.41 -5.01
C PRO A 236 15.68 4.73 -5.47
N GLN A 237 16.69 5.53 -5.76
CA GLN A 237 18.06 5.12 -6.10
C GLN A 237 19.06 5.50 -5.00
N GLY A 238 18.73 6.50 -4.18
CA GLY A 238 19.56 6.93 -3.06
C GLY A 238 19.16 8.33 -2.57
N VAL A 239 19.94 8.86 -1.64
CA VAL A 239 19.80 10.23 -1.13
C VAL A 239 21.15 10.93 -1.27
N VAL A 240 21.15 12.16 -1.79
CA VAL A 240 22.36 12.96 -1.94
C VAL A 240 22.55 13.84 -0.70
N GLY A 241 23.81 13.96 -0.27
CA GLY A 241 24.22 14.95 0.74
C GLY A 241 24.15 14.49 2.19
N SER A 242 23.83 13.23 2.47
CA SER A 242 23.97 12.66 3.82
C SER A 242 23.97 11.13 3.82
N ASP A 243 24.88 10.53 4.59
CA ASP A 243 24.92 9.09 4.87
C ASP A 243 23.94 8.69 5.99
N GLN A 244 23.38 9.66 6.71
CA GLN A 244 22.41 9.47 7.78
C GLN A 244 20.97 9.31 7.26
N ILE A 245 20.77 9.46 5.94
CA ILE A 245 19.48 9.25 5.29
C ILE A 245 19.62 8.19 4.22
N SER A 246 18.75 7.17 4.27
CA SER A 246 18.61 6.20 3.18
C SER A 246 17.16 6.13 2.70
N ALA A 247 16.99 5.93 1.39
CA ALA A 247 15.69 5.77 0.75
C ALA A 247 15.56 4.35 0.17
N SER A 248 14.44 3.69 0.44
CA SER A 248 14.17 2.31 -0.04
C SER A 248 12.68 2.11 -0.30
N LEU A 249 12.30 1.04 -0.99
CA LEU A 249 10.89 0.65 -1.13
C LEU A 249 10.49 -0.29 0.01
N ALA A 250 9.25 -0.16 0.47
CA ALA A 250 8.64 -1.16 1.33
C ALA A 250 8.38 -2.47 0.57
N SER A 251 7.94 -3.49 1.30
CA SER A 251 7.64 -4.82 0.74
C SER A 251 6.54 -4.80 -0.33
N ASP A 252 5.67 -3.78 -0.32
CA ASP A 252 4.62 -3.56 -1.31
C ASP A 252 5.15 -3.02 -2.66
N GLN A 253 6.45 -2.68 -2.75
CA GLN A 253 7.10 -2.08 -3.92
C GLN A 253 6.49 -0.75 -4.37
N GLN A 254 5.71 -0.09 -3.51
CA GLN A 254 5.00 1.17 -3.81
C GLN A 254 5.29 2.25 -2.78
N SER A 255 5.36 1.89 -1.49
CA SER A 255 5.61 2.83 -0.42
C SER A 255 7.11 3.14 -0.31
N LEU A 256 7.45 4.41 -0.14
CA LEU A 256 8.80 4.86 0.11
C LEU A 256 9.11 4.80 1.62
N ILE A 257 10.24 4.22 1.98
CA ILE A 257 10.78 4.24 3.34
C ILE A 257 12.01 5.13 3.34
N LEU A 258 12.00 6.14 4.21
CA LEU A 258 13.13 7.02 4.48
C LEU A 258 13.65 6.70 5.87
N ASN A 259 14.80 6.06 5.98
CA ASN A 259 15.43 5.87 7.29
C ASN A 259 16.32 7.06 7.58
N VAL A 260 16.17 7.65 8.77
CA VAL A 260 16.90 8.83 9.22
C VAL A 260 17.45 8.58 10.62
N ASP A 261 18.72 8.85 10.82
CA ASP A 261 19.32 8.82 12.16
C ASP A 261 18.93 10.06 12.96
N ALA A 262 18.55 9.88 14.23
CA ALA A 262 18.22 11.01 15.10
C ALA A 262 19.45 11.88 15.36
N GLY A 263 19.26 13.20 15.43
CA GLY A 263 20.35 14.18 15.55
C GLY A 263 20.92 14.64 14.20
N ILE A 264 20.16 14.44 13.11
CA ILE A 264 20.48 14.98 11.80
C ILE A 264 20.26 16.51 11.77
N ASP A 265 21.22 17.22 11.19
CA ASP A 265 21.16 18.69 10.99
C ASP A 265 20.87 19.07 9.52
N LEU A 266 20.40 18.11 8.72
CA LEU A 266 20.09 18.32 7.30
C LEU A 266 18.62 18.76 7.13
N PRO A 267 18.33 20.02 6.76
CA PRO A 267 16.96 20.50 6.64
C PRO A 267 16.26 19.98 5.38
N VAL A 268 17.00 19.54 4.35
CA VAL A 268 16.45 19.10 3.06
C VAL A 268 17.22 17.87 2.58
N ALA A 269 16.50 16.77 2.34
CA ALA A 269 17.03 15.59 1.68
C ALA A 269 16.72 15.62 0.18
N GLU A 270 17.71 15.39 -0.67
CA GLU A 270 17.50 15.24 -2.11
C GLU A 270 17.44 13.75 -2.47
N ILE A 271 16.23 13.26 -2.71
CA ILE A 271 15.97 11.85 -3.02
C ILE A 271 16.13 11.65 -4.52
N GLN A 272 17.11 10.85 -4.92
CA GLN A 272 17.28 10.41 -6.31
C GLN A 272 16.36 9.22 -6.55
N ALA A 273 15.57 9.26 -7.62
CA ALA A 273 14.61 8.22 -7.96
C ALA A 273 14.47 8.05 -9.47
N LYS A 274 13.99 6.88 -9.87
CA LYS A 274 13.47 6.61 -11.21
C LYS A 274 11.97 6.75 -11.20
N MET A 275 11.43 7.65 -12.02
CA MET A 275 10.00 7.72 -12.32
C MET A 275 9.69 6.75 -13.44
N VAL A 276 8.83 5.75 -13.17
CA VAL A 276 8.42 4.72 -14.12
C VAL A 276 7.00 5.01 -14.60
N ASN A 277 6.75 4.91 -15.91
CA ASN A 277 5.41 5.01 -16.47
C ASN A 277 4.64 3.70 -16.23
N ASP A 278 3.63 3.75 -15.36
CA ASP A 278 2.75 2.63 -15.05
C ASP A 278 1.45 2.65 -15.89
N PHE A 279 1.26 3.61 -16.80
CA PHE A 279 0.19 3.59 -17.79
C PHE A 279 0.51 2.61 -18.94
N SER A 280 0.25 1.32 -18.74
CA SER A 280 0.13 0.40 -19.87
C SER A 280 -1.27 0.49 -20.51
N PRO A 281 -1.40 0.59 -21.85
CA PRO A 281 -0.36 0.51 -22.88
C PRO A 281 0.03 1.88 -23.45
N TYR A 282 -0.03 2.95 -22.64
CA TYR A 282 0.08 4.32 -23.13
C TYR A 282 1.47 4.93 -23.00
N VAL A 283 1.94 5.52 -24.09
CA VAL A 283 3.07 6.44 -24.05
C VAL A 283 2.58 7.78 -23.52
N ILE A 284 3.27 8.31 -22.51
CA ILE A 284 3.06 9.68 -22.06
C ILE A 284 3.89 10.57 -23.00
N ASN A 285 3.26 11.09 -24.05
CA ASN A 285 3.96 11.90 -25.06
C ASN A 285 4.42 13.23 -24.48
N GLN A 286 3.59 13.81 -23.61
CA GLN A 286 3.83 15.10 -22.98
C GLN A 286 3.07 15.18 -21.65
N ALA A 287 3.71 15.72 -20.61
CA ALA A 287 3.06 16.20 -19.39
C ALA A 287 3.98 17.17 -18.63
N ALA A 288 3.39 18.15 -17.94
CA ALA A 288 4.12 18.93 -16.93
C ALA A 288 4.02 18.24 -15.57
N ILE A 289 5.12 18.21 -14.82
CA ILE A 289 5.26 17.51 -13.55
C ILE A 289 5.28 18.52 -12.41
N SER A 290 4.50 18.26 -11.37
CA SER A 290 4.64 18.90 -10.06
C SER A 290 4.55 17.84 -8.96
N ALA A 291 5.09 18.17 -7.79
CA ALA A 291 5.01 17.30 -6.62
C ALA A 291 4.65 18.08 -5.36
N GLY A 292 4.03 17.40 -4.40
CA GLY A 292 3.73 17.93 -3.08
C GLY A 292 3.73 16.83 -2.04
N ILE A 293 3.81 17.20 -0.76
CA ILE A 293 3.74 16.27 0.36
C ILE A 293 2.70 16.70 1.38
N LYS A 294 2.00 15.73 1.95
CA LYS A 294 1.02 15.94 3.02
C LYS A 294 1.11 14.86 4.10
N GLY A 295 1.02 15.27 5.37
CA GLY A 295 0.96 14.38 6.55
C GLY A 295 2.01 14.76 7.60
N ASN A 296 1.74 14.52 8.88
CA ASN A 296 2.70 14.72 10.00
C ASN A 296 3.55 16.01 9.90
N GLY A 297 2.89 17.17 9.89
CA GLY A 297 3.58 18.47 9.81
C GLY A 297 3.98 18.90 8.39
N TRP A 298 3.95 18.00 7.40
CA TRP A 298 4.14 18.36 6.00
C TRP A 298 2.85 18.83 5.34
N ASN A 299 2.93 20.00 4.69
CA ASN A 299 1.93 20.50 3.76
C ASN A 299 2.57 21.49 2.77
N ASN A 300 3.51 21.00 1.95
CA ASN A 300 4.35 21.85 1.12
C ASN A 300 4.44 21.30 -0.31
N ALA A 301 4.63 22.19 -1.28
CA ALA A 301 5.10 21.81 -2.61
C ALA A 301 6.53 21.27 -2.53
N LEU A 302 6.84 20.27 -3.35
CA LEU A 302 8.17 19.67 -3.43
C LEU A 302 8.86 20.10 -4.72
N PRO A 303 10.05 20.72 -4.65
CA PRO A 303 10.87 20.97 -5.82
C PRO A 303 11.32 19.64 -6.45
N VAL A 304 11.24 19.58 -7.78
CA VAL A 304 11.61 18.41 -8.58
C VAL A 304 12.58 18.81 -9.68
N SER A 305 13.56 17.96 -9.99
CA SER A 305 14.51 18.25 -11.07
C SER A 305 13.90 18.11 -12.47
N LEU A 306 12.87 17.27 -12.60
CA LEU A 306 12.16 17.03 -13.86
C LEU A 306 10.79 17.71 -13.81
N THR A 307 10.60 18.74 -14.63
CA THR A 307 9.37 19.54 -14.68
C THR A 307 8.52 19.25 -15.92
N ASN A 308 9.11 18.62 -16.94
CA ASN A 308 8.41 18.23 -18.16
C ASN A 308 8.81 16.80 -18.52
N LEU A 309 7.83 16.01 -18.91
CA LEU A 309 7.98 14.64 -19.34
C LEU A 309 7.61 14.53 -20.80
N ASN A 310 8.47 13.90 -21.60
CA ASN A 310 8.21 13.69 -23.02
C ASN A 310 8.49 12.24 -23.40
N ASN A 311 7.58 11.65 -24.18
CA ASN A 311 7.73 10.35 -24.83
C ASN A 311 8.18 9.20 -23.88
N LEU A 312 7.62 9.12 -22.67
CA LEU A 312 7.92 8.02 -21.75
C LEU A 312 7.01 6.82 -22.07
N ARG A 313 7.57 5.71 -22.56
CA ARG A 313 6.78 4.52 -22.90
C ARG A 313 6.36 3.72 -21.66
N PRO A 314 5.35 2.85 -21.76
CA PRO A 314 4.96 1.97 -20.65
C PRO A 314 6.14 1.16 -20.12
N GLY A 315 6.37 1.21 -18.81
CA GLY A 315 7.47 0.51 -18.14
C GLY A 315 8.86 1.14 -18.31
N GLU A 316 9.03 2.15 -19.17
CA GLU A 316 10.27 2.93 -19.23
C GLU A 316 10.37 3.85 -18.00
N SER A 317 11.60 4.25 -17.70
CA SER A 317 11.92 5.10 -16.54
C SER A 317 12.75 6.32 -16.92
N VAL A 318 12.54 7.43 -16.23
CA VAL A 318 13.36 8.63 -16.30
C VAL A 318 13.88 9.00 -14.91
N ASP A 319 15.12 9.50 -14.84
CA ASP A 319 15.71 9.94 -13.58
C ASP A 319 15.07 11.26 -13.10
N MET A 320 14.84 11.35 -11.79
CA MET A 320 14.22 12.48 -11.14
C MET A 320 14.78 12.63 -9.73
N ALA A 321 15.04 13.86 -9.32
CA ALA A 321 15.37 14.22 -7.95
C ALA A 321 14.17 14.92 -7.31
N VAL A 322 13.83 14.55 -6.08
CA VAL A 322 12.78 15.17 -5.27
C VAL A 322 13.42 15.76 -4.02
N ARG A 323 13.27 17.07 -3.81
CA ARG A 323 13.77 17.75 -2.61
C ARG A 323 12.74 17.72 -1.51
N LEU A 324 12.99 16.90 -0.49
CA LEU A 324 12.12 16.70 0.64
C LEU A 324 12.62 17.49 1.86
N PRO A 325 11.86 18.47 2.37
CA PRO A 325 12.20 19.10 3.65
C PRO A 325 12.03 18.09 4.79
N ILE A 326 13.03 17.97 5.66
CA ILE A 326 12.96 17.13 6.86
C ILE A 326 12.35 17.96 8.00
N PRO A 327 11.30 17.47 8.69
CA PRO A 327 10.60 18.23 9.72
C PRO A 327 11.40 18.15 11.02
N LEU A 328 12.55 18.82 11.07
CA LEU A 328 13.48 18.75 12.22
C LEU A 328 12.79 19.13 13.55
N GLY A 329 11.79 20.02 13.52
CA GLY A 329 11.00 20.38 14.70
C GLY A 329 10.14 19.25 15.27
N GLU A 330 9.80 18.25 14.46
CA GLU A 330 9.04 17.05 14.88
C GLU A 330 9.97 15.89 15.27
N ILE A 331 11.30 16.09 15.19
CA ILE A 331 12.30 15.09 15.57
C ILE A 331 12.89 15.49 16.94
N PRO A 332 12.45 14.89 18.05
CA PRO A 332 13.02 15.15 19.36
C PRO A 332 14.55 15.02 19.39
N SER A 333 15.21 15.92 20.10
CA SER A 333 16.66 15.86 20.35
C SER A 333 17.04 14.51 20.96
N ILE A 334 18.21 13.97 20.60
CA ILE A 334 18.74 12.72 21.16
C ILE A 334 18.96 12.75 22.69
N TRP A 335 18.97 13.95 23.29
CA TRP A 335 19.09 14.17 24.73
C TRP A 335 17.74 14.40 25.44
N SER A 336 16.64 14.45 24.67
CA SER A 336 15.30 14.62 25.23
C SER A 336 14.85 13.36 25.99
N LEU A 337 13.95 13.55 26.96
CA LEU A 337 13.36 12.43 27.70
C LEU A 337 12.60 11.47 26.76
N GLU A 338 11.94 12.03 25.73
CA GLU A 338 11.22 11.28 24.69
C GLU A 338 12.18 10.39 23.89
N ALA A 339 13.31 10.95 23.43
CA ALA A 339 14.35 10.19 22.73
C ALA A 339 14.97 9.11 23.62
N LEU A 340 15.25 9.40 24.90
CA LEU A 340 15.80 8.42 25.85
C LEU A 340 14.80 7.27 26.11
N SER A 341 13.50 7.58 26.22
CA SER A 341 12.45 6.55 26.35
C SER A 341 12.26 5.70 25.09
N SER A 342 12.72 6.25 23.95
CA SER A 342 12.70 5.63 22.63
C SER A 342 14.07 5.12 22.20
N ALA A 343 15.07 5.12 23.09
CA ALA A 343 16.42 4.69 22.76
C ALA A 343 16.41 3.23 22.29
N GLY A 344 17.03 2.96 21.14
CA GLY A 344 16.99 1.65 20.49
C GLY A 344 15.67 1.29 19.81
N LYS A 345 14.72 2.24 19.72
CA LYS A 345 13.46 2.09 18.97
C LYS A 345 13.46 2.96 17.71
N GLN A 346 12.58 2.61 16.78
CA GLN A 346 12.29 3.40 15.58
C GLN A 346 10.93 4.08 15.72
N VAL A 347 10.89 5.39 15.48
CA VAL A 347 9.65 6.17 15.38
C VAL A 347 9.28 6.30 13.90
N THR A 348 8.02 6.07 13.55
CA THR A 348 7.54 6.15 12.15
C THR A 348 6.58 7.31 11.96
N LEU A 349 6.90 8.21 11.06
CA LEU A 349 6.05 9.33 10.64
C LEU A 349 5.51 9.05 9.22
N PRO A 350 4.23 8.65 9.07
CA PRO A 350 3.58 8.53 7.76
C PRO A 350 3.32 9.88 7.08
N ALA A 351 3.47 9.91 5.75
CA ALA A 351 3.10 11.00 4.87
C ALA A 351 2.72 10.46 3.49
N VAL A 352 2.23 11.34 2.60
CA VAL A 352 1.93 11.01 1.21
C VAL A 352 2.58 12.06 0.30
N VAL A 353 3.42 11.60 -0.61
CA VAL A 353 3.91 12.40 -1.73
C VAL A 353 2.93 12.24 -2.89
N SER A 354 2.44 13.36 -3.41
CA SER A 354 1.58 13.37 -4.59
C SER A 354 2.39 13.89 -5.78
N ILE A 355 2.49 13.10 -6.85
CA ILE A 355 3.07 13.54 -8.12
C ILE A 355 1.93 13.79 -9.09
N GLN A 356 1.86 15.00 -9.61
CA GLN A 356 0.84 15.43 -10.53
C GLN A 356 1.42 15.58 -11.93
N LEU A 357 0.75 14.99 -12.91
CA LEU A 357 1.00 15.19 -14.34
C LEU A 357 -0.15 16.02 -14.92
N SER A 358 0.14 17.24 -15.35
CA SER A 358 -0.86 18.15 -15.94
C SER A 358 -0.68 18.31 -17.43
N GLY A 359 -1.80 18.55 -18.15
CA GLY A 359 -1.79 18.70 -19.61
C GLY A 359 -1.31 17.44 -20.33
N GLN A 360 -1.71 16.28 -19.82
CA GLN A 360 -1.17 15.00 -20.26
C GLN A 360 -1.74 14.59 -21.61
N ARG A 361 -0.84 14.23 -22.55
CA ARG A 361 -1.19 13.69 -23.86
C ARG A 361 -0.72 12.25 -23.99
N LEU A 362 -1.67 11.33 -24.15
CA LEU A 362 -1.40 9.90 -24.26
C LEU A 362 -1.54 9.42 -25.71
N SER A 363 -0.73 8.43 -26.09
CA SER A 363 -0.92 7.66 -27.32
C SER A 363 -0.74 6.18 -27.01
N VAL A 364 -1.30 5.31 -27.84
CA VAL A 364 -1.11 3.86 -27.69
C VAL A 364 0.30 3.51 -28.15
N ASP A 365 1.03 2.76 -27.34
CA ASP A 365 2.38 2.32 -27.66
C ASP A 365 2.41 1.49 -28.96
N PRO A 366 3.30 1.79 -29.93
CA PRO A 366 3.40 1.04 -31.17
C PRO A 366 3.63 -0.46 -30.99
N ALA A 367 4.38 -0.88 -29.96
CA ALA A 367 4.60 -2.31 -29.72
C ALA A 367 3.31 -3.01 -29.27
N PHE A 368 2.45 -2.32 -28.51
CA PHE A 368 1.12 -2.82 -28.18
C PHE A 368 0.20 -2.91 -29.41
N ILE A 369 0.24 -1.92 -30.32
CA ILE A 369 -0.50 -1.99 -31.59
C ILE A 369 -0.08 -3.20 -32.41
N GLN A 370 1.23 -3.42 -32.57
CA GLN A 370 1.76 -4.59 -33.29
C GLN A 370 1.33 -5.90 -32.63
N LYS A 371 1.34 -5.96 -31.29
CA LYS A 371 0.84 -7.13 -30.56
C LYS A 371 -0.63 -7.41 -30.88
N LEU A 372 -1.49 -6.38 -30.86
CA LEU A 372 -2.90 -6.54 -31.19
C LEU A 372 -3.09 -6.97 -32.65
N GLN A 373 -2.33 -6.44 -33.60
CA GLN A 373 -2.39 -6.86 -35.01
C GLN A 373 -2.00 -8.33 -35.21
N ARG A 374 -1.06 -8.86 -34.41
CA ARG A 374 -0.71 -10.29 -34.45
C ARG A 374 -1.81 -11.18 -33.87
N LEU A 375 -2.45 -10.73 -32.79
CA LEU A 375 -3.51 -11.48 -32.10
C LEU A 375 -4.84 -11.44 -32.85
N PHE A 376 -5.14 -10.31 -33.49
CA PHE A 376 -6.40 -10.01 -34.16
C PHE A 376 -6.12 -9.50 -35.60
N PRO A 377 -5.58 -10.36 -36.50
CA PRO A 377 -5.16 -9.93 -37.82
C PRO A 377 -6.35 -9.46 -38.67
N GLY A 378 -6.20 -8.29 -39.30
CA GLY A 378 -7.23 -7.66 -40.14
C GLY A 378 -8.28 -6.87 -39.37
N ASP A 379 -8.28 -6.93 -38.03
CA ASP A 379 -9.16 -6.11 -37.21
C ASP A 379 -8.50 -4.74 -36.94
N PRO A 380 -9.21 -3.61 -37.13
CA PRO A 380 -8.68 -2.30 -36.78
C PRO A 380 -8.44 -2.22 -35.27
N LEU A 381 -7.47 -1.41 -34.85
CA LEU A 381 -7.21 -1.16 -33.43
C LEU A 381 -8.52 -0.77 -32.74
N PRO A 382 -8.99 -1.52 -31.73
CA PRO A 382 -10.25 -1.21 -31.08
C PRO A 382 -10.18 0.20 -30.49
N ARG A 383 -11.16 1.05 -30.82
CA ARG A 383 -11.27 2.43 -30.30
C ARG A 383 -11.29 2.47 -28.78
N VAL A 384 -11.58 1.35 -28.13
CA VAL A 384 -11.50 1.22 -26.67
C VAL A 384 -10.10 1.55 -26.12
N PHE A 385 -9.04 1.31 -26.90
CA PHE A 385 -7.68 1.63 -26.48
C PHE A 385 -7.29 3.07 -26.80
N THR A 386 -8.08 3.83 -27.56
CA THR A 386 -7.76 5.22 -27.88
C THR A 386 -8.02 6.11 -26.66
N PRO A 387 -6.99 6.75 -26.09
CA PRO A 387 -7.18 7.65 -24.95
C PRO A 387 -7.91 8.93 -25.39
N PRO A 388 -8.48 9.72 -24.47
CA PRO A 388 -8.95 11.07 -24.79
C PRO A 388 -7.78 11.96 -25.26
N ASP A 389 -8.08 12.98 -26.07
CA ASP A 389 -7.08 13.89 -26.64
C ASP A 389 -6.22 14.58 -25.58
N GLU A 390 -6.82 14.89 -24.42
CA GLU A 390 -6.12 15.49 -23.28
C GLU A 390 -6.70 14.99 -21.96
N ILE A 391 -5.81 14.68 -21.03
CA ILE A 391 -6.13 14.42 -19.63
C ILE A 391 -5.64 15.62 -18.83
N LYS A 392 -6.59 16.39 -18.28
CA LYS A 392 -6.27 17.66 -17.59
C LYS A 392 -5.23 17.46 -16.48
N THR A 393 -5.41 16.41 -15.68
CA THR A 393 -4.52 16.08 -14.58
C THR A 393 -4.63 14.60 -14.26
N SER A 394 -3.48 13.96 -14.04
CA SER A 394 -3.38 12.66 -13.37
C SER A 394 -2.49 12.77 -12.13
N VAL A 395 -2.82 12.02 -11.07
CA VAL A 395 -2.10 12.08 -9.78
C VAL A 395 -1.69 10.69 -9.32
N ALA A 396 -0.42 10.54 -8.93
CA ALA A 396 0.09 9.37 -8.22
C ALA A 396 0.24 9.69 -6.74
N HIS A 397 -0.33 8.86 -5.86
CA HIS A 397 -0.20 9.01 -4.42
C HIS A 397 0.77 7.97 -3.87
N ILE A 398 1.94 8.42 -3.45
CA ILE A 398 3.03 7.57 -2.98
C ILE A 398 3.10 7.69 -1.45
N PRO A 399 2.75 6.64 -0.70
CA PRO A 399 2.93 6.62 0.75
C PRO A 399 4.42 6.74 1.08
N VAL A 400 4.75 7.56 2.07
CA VAL A 400 6.11 7.76 2.56
C VAL A 400 6.13 7.51 4.06
N TYR A 401 7.07 6.69 4.52
CA TYR A 401 7.31 6.42 5.94
C TYR A 401 8.69 6.91 6.32
N LEU A 402 8.74 7.99 7.10
CA LEU A 402 9.98 8.47 7.71
C LEU A 402 10.23 7.69 9.00
N LYS A 403 11.27 6.85 9.02
CA LYS A 403 11.68 6.03 10.15
C LYS A 403 12.89 6.65 10.82
N ILE A 404 12.71 7.12 12.05
CA ILE A 404 13.75 7.79 12.83
C ILE A 404 14.37 6.79 13.80
N SER A 405 15.69 6.58 13.71
CA SER A 405 16.45 5.70 14.59
C SER A 405 17.11 6.48 15.73
N TYR A 406 16.73 6.19 16.98
CA TYR A 406 17.34 6.83 18.15
C TYR A 406 18.52 6.02 18.70
N PRO A 407 19.72 6.62 18.83
CA PRO A 407 20.90 5.91 19.29
C PRO A 407 20.79 5.50 20.77
N LEU A 408 21.46 4.40 21.14
CA LEU A 408 21.54 3.93 22.53
C LEU A 408 22.58 4.68 23.37
N PHE A 409 23.59 5.30 22.74
CA PHE A 409 24.72 5.88 23.47
C PHE A 409 24.33 7.01 24.46
N PRO A 410 23.35 7.90 24.20
CA PRO A 410 22.97 8.93 25.17
C PRO A 410 22.45 8.30 26.48
N LEU A 411 21.67 7.22 26.36
CA LEU A 411 21.17 6.47 27.51
C LEU A 411 22.31 5.78 28.26
N ILE A 412 23.25 5.15 27.54
CA ILE A 412 24.41 4.50 28.15
C ILE A 412 25.27 5.51 28.91
N LEU A 413 25.51 6.70 28.35
CA LEU A 413 26.26 7.76 29.01
C LEU A 413 25.59 8.23 30.31
N ILE A 414 24.27 8.40 30.31
CA ILE A 414 23.51 8.76 31.52
C ILE A 414 23.63 7.66 32.57
N ILE A 415 23.49 6.39 32.18
CA ILE A 415 23.65 5.25 33.09
C ILE A 415 25.07 5.22 33.67
N LEU A 416 26.10 5.37 32.84
CA LEU A 416 27.50 5.39 33.29
C LEU A 416 27.78 6.58 34.22
N LEU A 417 27.21 7.75 33.95
CA LEU A 417 27.34 8.93 34.81
C LEU A 417 26.72 8.68 36.19
N VAL A 418 25.50 8.12 36.24
CA VAL A 418 24.82 7.78 37.50
C VAL A 418 25.60 6.71 38.27
N LEU A 419 26.06 5.65 37.59
CA LEU A 419 26.89 4.62 38.22
C LEU A 419 28.22 5.18 38.73
N GLY A 420 28.86 6.07 37.98
CA GLY A 420 30.08 6.76 38.40
C GLY A 420 29.88 7.64 39.62
N LEU A 421 28.77 8.39 39.69
CA LEU A 421 28.40 9.19 40.86
C LEU A 421 28.13 8.32 42.09
N LEU A 422 27.42 7.20 41.92
CA LEU A 422 27.16 6.24 43.01
C LEU A 422 28.45 5.58 43.50
N ALA A 423 29.33 5.15 42.58
CA ALA A 423 30.63 4.58 42.91
C ALA A 423 31.53 5.61 43.64
N GLY A 424 31.53 6.85 43.18
CA GLY A 424 32.24 7.95 43.83
C GLY A 424 31.71 8.26 45.23
N ALA A 425 30.38 8.29 45.40
CA ALA A 425 29.76 8.47 46.72
C ALA A 425 30.09 7.31 47.66
N PHE A 426 30.06 6.06 47.16
CA PHE A 426 30.45 4.87 47.91
C PHE A 426 31.94 4.91 48.32
N PHE A 427 32.82 5.29 47.39
CA PHE A 427 34.26 5.43 47.67
C PHE A 427 34.51 6.53 48.71
N LEU A 428 33.82 7.67 48.63
CA LEU A 428 33.89 8.73 49.62
C LEU A 428 33.32 8.31 50.98
N ALA A 429 32.28 7.48 51.01
CA ALA A 429 31.75 6.95 52.28
C ALA A 429 32.73 5.99 52.97
N GLN A 430 33.44 5.16 52.19
CA GLN A 430 34.43 4.20 52.73
C GLN A 430 35.78 4.86 53.08
N ASN A 431 36.30 5.73 52.20
CA ASN A 431 37.65 6.29 52.30
C ASN A 431 37.69 7.76 52.71
N GLY A 432 36.54 8.45 52.77
CA GLY A 432 36.43 9.79 53.32
C GLY A 432 36.59 9.75 54.83
N GLY A 433 37.84 9.68 55.29
CA GLY A 433 38.23 9.49 56.69
C GLY A 433 37.39 10.27 57.69
N SER A 434 37.24 9.69 58.88
CA SER A 434 36.43 10.25 59.95
C SER A 434 36.95 11.62 60.37
N LYS A 435 36.14 12.68 60.20
CA LYS A 435 36.48 14.02 60.68
C LYS A 435 35.87 14.23 62.06
N SER A 436 36.65 14.81 62.96
CA SER A 436 36.20 15.14 64.31
C SER A 436 35.48 16.48 64.31
N TYR A 437 34.24 16.49 64.80
CA TYR A 437 33.40 17.68 64.95
C TYR A 437 33.13 17.93 66.42
N ASN A 438 33.16 19.19 66.84
CA ASN A 438 32.77 19.55 68.19
C ASN A 438 31.23 19.68 68.25
N LEU A 439 30.63 18.97 69.17
CA LEU A 439 29.22 19.04 69.52
C LEU A 439 29.09 19.70 70.89
N SER A 440 28.05 20.49 71.10
CA SER A 440 27.54 20.81 72.43
C SER A 440 26.37 19.88 72.71
N VAL A 441 26.48 19.05 73.74
CA VAL A 441 25.44 18.14 74.22
C VAL A 441 25.08 18.60 75.63
N ASN A 442 23.88 19.14 75.83
CA ASN A 442 23.42 19.71 77.10
C ASN A 442 24.41 20.71 77.73
N GLY A 443 25.07 21.52 76.89
CA GLY A 443 26.07 22.50 77.31
C GLY A 443 27.51 21.99 77.36
N GLU A 444 27.74 20.68 77.35
CA GLU A 444 29.08 20.08 77.37
C GLU A 444 29.67 19.90 75.96
N ARG A 445 30.97 20.21 75.81
CA ARG A 445 31.67 19.99 74.54
C ARG A 445 32.10 18.52 74.40
N ARG A 446 31.60 17.85 73.36
CA ARG A 446 32.00 16.49 72.97
C ARG A 446 32.57 16.46 71.56
N LYS A 447 33.54 15.58 71.32
CA LYS A 447 34.08 15.34 69.98
C LYS A 447 33.38 14.14 69.34
N LEU A 448 32.81 14.34 68.16
CA LEU A 448 32.22 13.30 67.34
C LEU A 448 33.07 13.09 66.09
N ALA A 449 33.69 11.91 65.99
CA ALA A 449 34.28 11.46 64.74
C ALA A 449 33.18 10.88 63.85
N LEU A 450 32.93 11.49 62.69
CA LEU A 450 31.88 11.07 61.75
C LEU A 450 32.44 11.05 60.31
N GLY A 451 32.28 9.92 59.62
CA GLY A 451 32.64 9.75 58.20
C GLY A 451 31.66 10.46 57.26
N ALA A 452 32.04 10.63 55.99
CA ALA A 452 31.11 11.14 54.99
C ALA A 452 29.93 10.18 54.79
N PHE A 453 28.71 10.72 54.60
CA PHE A 453 27.47 9.95 54.44
C PHE A 453 27.12 8.98 55.58
N SER A 454 27.68 9.19 56.78
CA SER A 454 27.44 8.35 57.95
C SER A 454 26.52 9.01 58.98
N SER A 455 25.88 8.18 59.80
CA SER A 455 25.07 8.59 60.94
C SER A 455 25.65 8.02 62.22
N LYS A 456 25.59 8.78 63.31
CA LYS A 456 25.97 8.29 64.63
C LYS A 456 25.00 8.79 65.68
N ASP A 457 24.55 7.85 66.49
CA ASP A 457 23.71 8.13 67.64
C ASP A 457 24.56 8.69 68.78
N ILE A 458 24.02 9.71 69.43
CA ILE A 458 24.61 10.38 70.58
C ILE A 458 23.90 9.85 71.80
N THR A 459 24.67 9.22 72.68
CA THR A 459 24.15 8.68 73.94
C THR A 459 24.52 9.58 75.12
N PHE A 460 23.58 9.71 76.05
CA PHE A 460 23.74 10.38 77.34
C PHE A 460 23.06 9.52 78.39
N GLU A 461 23.78 9.20 79.48
CA GLU A 461 23.31 8.31 80.56
C GLU A 461 22.82 6.92 80.12
N GLY A 462 23.28 6.44 78.95
CA GLY A 462 22.92 5.12 78.41
C GLY A 462 21.77 5.14 77.42
N GLU A 463 21.05 6.25 77.27
CA GLU A 463 19.96 6.42 76.32
C GLU A 463 20.40 7.25 75.10
N VAL A 464 19.79 6.97 73.93
CA VAL A 464 20.08 7.67 72.68
C VAL A 464 19.26 8.96 72.64
N ILE A 465 19.93 10.09 72.87
CA ILE A 465 19.27 11.39 72.99
C ILE A 465 19.22 12.18 71.67
N ALA A 466 20.02 11.81 70.67
CA ALA A 466 20.02 12.45 69.35
C ALA A 466 20.72 11.59 68.27
N THR A 467 20.33 11.75 67.00
CA THR A 467 21.07 11.20 65.86
C THR A 467 21.69 12.32 65.02
N VAL A 468 22.99 12.24 64.80
CA VAL A 468 23.74 13.19 63.95
C VAL A 468 24.07 12.52 62.63
N LYS A 469 23.71 13.16 61.50
CA LYS A 469 24.06 12.69 60.14
C LYS A 469 24.99 13.66 59.45
N ARG A 470 25.92 13.13 58.66
CA ARG A 470 26.82 13.91 57.81
C ARG A 470 26.65 13.51 56.36
N GLY A 471 26.35 14.49 55.49
CA GLY A 471 26.42 14.34 54.04
C GLY A 471 27.83 14.67 53.51
N LEU A 472 27.91 15.50 52.47
CA LEU A 472 29.19 16.04 51.97
C LEU A 472 29.76 17.18 52.85
N GLY A 473 28.88 17.93 53.53
CA GLY A 473 29.23 19.11 54.31
C GLY A 473 29.40 18.88 55.82
N ALA A 474 29.13 19.93 56.60
CA ALA A 474 29.08 19.84 58.07
C ALA A 474 27.95 18.91 58.53
N PRO A 475 28.12 18.17 59.64
CA PRO A 475 27.07 17.33 60.19
C PRO A 475 25.86 18.16 60.62
N GLN A 476 24.69 17.54 60.57
CA GLN A 476 23.43 18.10 61.06
C GLN A 476 22.77 17.12 62.03
N VAL A 477 22.10 17.68 63.04
CA VAL A 477 21.31 16.90 63.98
C VAL A 477 19.95 16.64 63.35
N VAL A 478 19.58 15.37 63.22
CA VAL A 478 18.38 14.94 62.47
C VAL A 478 17.22 14.61 63.40
N SER A 479 17.53 14.19 64.62
CA SER A 479 16.57 13.94 65.69
C SER A 479 17.21 14.32 67.03
N VAL A 480 16.41 14.89 67.93
CA VAL A 480 16.78 15.19 69.33
C VAL A 480 15.56 14.91 70.19
N GLU A 481 15.76 14.26 71.33
CA GLU A 481 14.71 14.08 72.32
C GLU A 481 14.31 15.42 72.98
N PRO A 482 13.03 15.63 73.34
CA PRO A 482 12.52 16.96 73.72
C PRO A 482 13.25 17.63 74.89
N GLU A 483 13.80 16.85 75.82
CA GLU A 483 14.46 17.35 77.04
C GLU A 483 15.96 17.58 76.88
N ASN A 484 16.51 17.29 75.68
CA ASN A 484 17.93 17.36 75.39
C ASN A 484 18.24 18.46 74.36
N SER A 485 19.44 19.04 74.43
CA SER A 485 19.95 20.04 73.48
C SER A 485 21.26 19.56 72.87
N VAL A 486 21.24 19.25 71.57
CA VAL A 486 22.44 18.91 70.80
C VAL A 486 22.66 19.92 69.68
N LYS A 487 23.84 20.56 69.65
CA LYS A 487 24.24 21.52 68.62
C LYS A 487 25.61 21.20 68.05
N VAL A 488 25.74 21.23 66.72
CA VAL A 488 27.04 21.18 66.04
C VAL A 488 27.70 22.54 66.15
N LEU A 489 28.86 22.60 66.78
CA LEU A 489 29.64 23.83 66.91
C LEU A 489 30.45 24.01 65.63
N ARG A 490 30.27 25.17 64.95
CA ARG A 490 30.98 25.50 63.72
C ARG A 490 32.45 25.80 63.97
#